data_AF-A0A074WPG8-F1
#
_entry.id   AF-A0A074WPG8-F1
#
_cell.length_a   1.000
_cell.length_b   1.000
_cell.length_c   1.000
_cell.angle_alpha   90.00
_cell.angle_beta   90.00
_cell.angle_gamma   90.00
#
_symmetry.space_group_name_H-M   'P 1'
#
loop_
_entity.id
_entity.type
_entity.pdbx_description
1 polymer ?
#
loop_
_entity_poly.entity_id
_entity_poly.type
_entity_poly.pdbx_seq_one_letter_code
_entity_poly.pdbx_strand_id
1 'polypeptide(L)'
;MKFFATITALVAAAVAAPVADAEVEASSPMLIERAGPGGINYVQNYNGNLGQFTYNENAGTYSMYWTNGVSGDFVVGLGWSTGAARSITYSSSYTASGGSYLSVYGWINSPQAEYYIVESYGSYNPCGAGQSGVTQLGTVVSDGATYTVCTDERVNEPSITGTSTFKQYWSVRQTKRTSGTVTTGNHFAYWAKYGFGNSYNFQVMAVEAFSGTGSASVTVS
;
A
#
# COMPACT_ATOMS: atom_id res chain seq x y z
N MET A 1 -2.38 -73.01 -77.08
CA MET A 1 -2.86 -72.06 -78.11
C MET A 1 -3.30 -70.79 -77.41
N LYS A 2 -2.99 -69.64 -78.02
CA LYS A 2 -3.01 -68.26 -77.51
C LYS A 2 -4.40 -67.69 -77.12
N PHE A 3 -4.38 -66.79 -76.12
CA PHE A 3 -5.28 -65.65 -75.77
C PHE A 3 -6.78 -65.96 -75.48
N PHE A 4 -7.49 -65.32 -74.54
CA PHE A 4 -7.65 -63.88 -74.28
C PHE A 4 -8.06 -63.57 -72.83
N ALA A 5 -7.69 -62.37 -72.38
CA ALA A 5 -8.15 -61.75 -71.15
C ALA A 5 -9.47 -60.99 -71.36
N THR A 6 -10.31 -60.95 -70.33
CA THR A 6 -11.40 -59.96 -70.22
C THR A 6 -11.47 -59.51 -68.76
N ILE A 7 -11.29 -58.21 -68.54
CA ILE A 7 -11.42 -57.53 -67.25
C ILE A 7 -12.86 -57.03 -67.13
N THR A 8 -13.51 -57.36 -66.02
CA THR A 8 -14.76 -56.71 -65.59
C THR A 8 -14.53 -56.20 -64.17
N ALA A 9 -14.53 -54.89 -64.00
CA ALA A 9 -14.49 -54.24 -62.70
C ALA A 9 -15.88 -53.67 -62.39
N LEU A 10 -16.37 -53.87 -61.16
CA LEU A 10 -17.30 -52.91 -60.54
C LEU A 10 -17.31 -53.02 -59.00
N VAL A 11 -16.68 -52.02 -58.39
CA VAL A 11 -17.09 -51.19 -57.24
C VAL A 11 -17.66 -51.87 -55.98
N ALA A 12 -16.84 -51.90 -54.92
CA ALA A 12 -17.29 -52.01 -53.54
C ALA A 12 -17.44 -50.60 -52.93
N ALA A 13 -18.61 -50.29 -52.38
CA ALA A 13 -18.85 -49.06 -51.63
C ALA A 13 -18.24 -49.19 -50.23
N ALA A 14 -17.27 -48.33 -49.90
CA ALA A 14 -16.72 -48.24 -48.56
C ALA A 14 -17.61 -47.30 -47.72
N VAL A 15 -18.17 -47.82 -46.63
CA VAL A 15 -18.86 -47.02 -45.62
C VAL A 15 -17.81 -46.52 -44.63
N ALA A 16 -17.56 -45.21 -44.61
CA ALA A 16 -16.66 -44.61 -43.63
C ALA A 16 -17.38 -44.48 -42.28
N ALA A 17 -16.84 -45.10 -41.23
CA ALA A 17 -17.24 -44.83 -39.86
C ALA A 17 -16.62 -43.49 -39.39
N PRO A 18 -17.33 -42.68 -38.59
CA PRO A 18 -16.76 -41.45 -38.06
C PRO A 18 -15.65 -41.81 -37.07
N VAL A 19 -14.47 -41.24 -37.27
CA VAL A 19 -13.39 -41.26 -36.28
C VAL A 19 -13.78 -40.24 -35.22
N ALA A 20 -13.81 -40.66 -33.95
CA ALA A 20 -13.97 -39.72 -32.84
C ALA A 20 -12.72 -38.83 -32.79
N ASP A 21 -12.88 -37.55 -33.09
CA ASP A 21 -11.84 -36.56 -32.83
C ASP A 21 -11.63 -36.46 -31.32
N ALA A 22 -10.38 -36.60 -30.89
CA ALA A 22 -10.00 -36.31 -29.53
C ALA A 22 -10.08 -34.79 -29.32
N GLU A 23 -11.06 -34.34 -28.56
CA GLU A 23 -11.16 -32.95 -28.11
C GLU A 23 -9.97 -32.66 -27.20
N VAL A 24 -9.04 -31.84 -27.69
CA VAL A 24 -7.98 -31.24 -26.87
C VAL A 24 -8.65 -30.13 -26.07
N GLU A 25 -9.03 -30.43 -24.83
CA GLU A 25 -9.46 -29.44 -23.84
C GLU A 25 -8.33 -28.41 -23.65
N ALA A 26 -8.47 -27.26 -24.31
CA ALA A 26 -7.56 -26.14 -24.15
C ALA A 26 -7.70 -25.59 -22.73
N SER A 27 -6.67 -25.79 -21.90
CA SER A 27 -6.59 -25.17 -20.58
C SER A 27 -6.66 -23.65 -20.73
N SER A 28 -7.71 -23.02 -20.19
CA SER A 28 -7.84 -21.57 -20.14
C SER A 28 -6.59 -20.94 -19.50
N PRO A 29 -5.99 -19.88 -20.07
CA PRO A 29 -4.87 -19.22 -19.45
C PRO A 29 -5.32 -18.63 -18.10
N MET A 30 -4.59 -18.98 -17.05
CA MET A 30 -4.78 -18.42 -15.71
C MET A 30 -4.53 -16.91 -15.77
N LEU A 31 -5.57 -16.10 -15.57
CA LEU A 31 -5.45 -14.65 -15.52
C LEU A 31 -4.69 -14.28 -14.23
N ILE A 32 -3.45 -13.78 -14.37
CA ILE A 32 -2.71 -13.20 -13.26
C ILE A 32 -3.24 -11.78 -13.04
N GLU A 33 -3.69 -11.49 -11.83
CA GLU A 33 -4.05 -10.14 -11.41
C GLU A 33 -2.85 -9.20 -11.60
N ARG A 34 -3.04 -8.09 -12.30
CA ARG A 34 -1.97 -7.11 -12.48
C ARG A 34 -1.80 -6.37 -11.16
N ALA A 35 -0.67 -6.55 -10.49
CA ALA A 35 -0.32 -5.69 -9.35
C ALA A 35 -0.26 -4.23 -9.82
N GLY A 36 -0.63 -3.29 -8.94
CA GLY A 36 -0.53 -1.86 -9.22
C GLY A 36 0.91 -1.40 -9.44
N PRO A 37 1.14 -0.12 -9.77
CA PRO A 37 2.48 0.46 -9.89
C PRO A 37 3.35 0.11 -8.67
N GLY A 38 4.62 -0.24 -8.89
CA GLY A 38 5.52 -0.63 -7.80
C GLY A 38 5.11 -1.91 -7.04
N GLY A 39 4.14 -2.69 -7.54
CA GLY A 39 3.64 -3.89 -6.89
C GLY A 39 2.61 -3.64 -5.79
N ILE A 40 1.88 -2.52 -5.83
CA ILE A 40 0.78 -2.22 -4.90
C ILE A 40 -0.23 -3.37 -4.91
N ASN A 41 -0.58 -3.85 -3.71
CA ASN A 41 -1.47 -4.99 -3.48
C ASN A 41 -2.21 -4.92 -2.13
N TYR A 42 -2.28 -3.72 -1.53
CA TYR A 42 -2.93 -3.50 -0.25
C TYR A 42 -3.62 -2.14 -0.18
N VAL A 43 -4.87 -2.17 0.28
CA VAL A 43 -5.69 -0.99 0.56
C VAL A 43 -5.82 -0.82 2.05
N GLN A 44 -5.30 0.28 2.57
CA GLN A 44 -5.54 0.71 3.94
C GLN A 44 -6.88 1.43 4.00
N ASN A 45 -7.79 0.96 4.85
CA ASN A 45 -9.09 1.58 5.07
C ASN A 45 -9.56 1.41 6.52
N TYR A 46 -9.02 2.25 7.41
CA TYR A 46 -9.54 2.43 8.75
C TYR A 46 -10.47 3.65 8.74
N ASN A 47 -11.77 3.42 8.96
CA ASN A 47 -12.82 4.45 9.02
C ASN A 47 -12.90 5.40 7.79
N GLY A 48 -12.56 4.93 6.59
CA GLY A 48 -12.63 5.76 5.37
C GLY A 48 -14.04 6.26 5.03
N ASN A 49 -15.07 5.67 5.64
CA ASN A 49 -16.46 6.12 5.55
C ASN A 49 -16.75 7.42 6.35
N LEU A 50 -15.81 7.93 7.15
CA LEU A 50 -15.90 9.25 7.77
C LEU A 50 -15.75 10.40 6.74
N GLY A 51 -15.29 10.08 5.54
CA GLY A 51 -15.25 11.00 4.41
C GLY A 51 -15.62 10.27 3.12
N GLN A 52 -15.08 10.76 2.00
CA GLN A 52 -15.26 10.17 0.68
C GLN A 52 -13.94 9.55 0.22
N PHE A 53 -13.67 8.32 0.65
CA PHE A 53 -12.53 7.54 0.21
C PHE A 53 -12.83 6.86 -1.13
N THR A 54 -11.92 6.99 -2.09
CA THR A 54 -11.97 6.31 -3.40
C THR A 54 -10.57 5.90 -3.79
N TYR A 55 -10.39 4.75 -4.43
CA TYR A 55 -9.09 4.23 -4.82
C TYR A 55 -9.15 3.42 -6.13
N ASN A 56 -8.00 3.29 -6.77
CA ASN A 56 -7.75 2.40 -7.89
C ASN A 56 -6.34 1.80 -7.72
N GLU A 57 -6.27 0.57 -7.23
CA GLU A 57 -5.01 -0.14 -6.97
C GLU A 57 -4.16 -0.29 -8.25
N ASN A 58 -4.80 -0.63 -9.37
CA ASN A 58 -4.14 -0.81 -10.67
C ASN A 58 -3.53 0.49 -11.22
N ALA A 59 -4.05 1.65 -10.80
CA ALA A 59 -3.49 2.95 -11.15
C ALA A 59 -2.55 3.51 -10.08
N GLY A 60 -2.49 2.90 -8.89
CA GLY A 60 -1.76 3.43 -7.74
C GLY A 60 -2.34 4.75 -7.23
N THR A 61 -3.64 5.01 -7.43
CA THR A 61 -4.26 6.30 -7.07
C THR A 61 -5.33 6.13 -6.00
N TYR A 62 -5.42 7.11 -5.11
CA TYR A 62 -6.54 7.24 -4.19
C TYR A 62 -6.85 8.70 -3.88
N SER A 63 -8.05 8.96 -3.40
CA SER A 63 -8.48 10.26 -2.93
C SER A 63 -9.30 10.12 -1.66
N MET A 64 -9.20 11.12 -0.79
CA MET A 64 -9.98 11.22 0.43
C MET A 64 -10.45 12.66 0.59
N TYR A 65 -11.76 12.85 0.70
CA TYR A 65 -12.36 14.16 0.95
C TYR A 65 -13.09 14.15 2.29
N TRP A 66 -12.70 15.05 3.18
CA TRP A 66 -13.33 15.26 4.48
C TRP A 66 -13.73 16.72 4.66
N THR A 67 -14.29 17.30 3.60
CA THR A 67 -14.62 18.73 3.50
C THR A 67 -15.66 19.19 4.53
N ASN A 68 -16.52 18.28 4.99
CA ASN A 68 -17.53 18.54 6.02
C ASN A 68 -16.99 18.37 7.45
N GLY A 69 -15.72 17.99 7.58
CA GLY A 69 -15.06 17.74 8.84
C GLY A 69 -15.12 16.28 9.28
N VAL A 70 -14.25 15.91 10.22
CA VAL A 70 -14.27 14.61 10.91
C VAL A 70 -14.30 14.79 12.42
N SER A 71 -15.03 13.91 13.09
CA SER A 71 -15.14 13.82 14.56
C SER A 71 -14.56 12.52 15.12
N GLY A 72 -13.85 11.76 14.29
CA GLY A 72 -13.14 10.54 14.63
C GLY A 72 -11.92 10.39 13.74
N ASP A 73 -11.10 9.39 14.04
CA ASP A 73 -9.88 9.10 13.30
C ASP A 73 -10.15 8.21 12.09
N PHE A 74 -9.51 8.52 10.95
CA PHE A 74 -9.40 7.65 9.79
C PHE A 74 -7.97 7.55 9.32
N VAL A 75 -7.59 6.40 8.78
CA VAL A 75 -6.32 6.19 8.07
C VAL A 75 -6.62 5.43 6.78
N VAL A 76 -6.37 6.08 5.64
CA VAL A 76 -6.65 5.51 4.31
C VAL A 76 -5.45 5.65 3.38
N GLY A 77 -5.24 4.69 2.48
CA GLY A 77 -4.11 4.73 1.56
C GLY A 77 -3.91 3.46 0.75
N LEU A 78 -2.84 3.45 -0.04
CA LEU A 78 -2.44 2.32 -0.88
C LEU A 78 -0.97 1.94 -0.63
N GLY A 79 -0.67 0.66 -0.78
CA GLY A 79 0.70 0.17 -0.69
C GLY A 79 0.78 -1.35 -0.75
N TRP A 80 1.49 -1.94 0.20
CA TRP A 80 1.88 -3.34 0.17
C TRP A 80 1.46 -4.07 1.45
N SER A 81 1.01 -5.31 1.30
CA SER A 81 0.60 -6.19 2.39
C SER A 81 1.75 -6.60 3.31
N THR A 82 3.00 -6.53 2.81
CA THR A 82 4.22 -6.67 3.61
C THR A 82 5.14 -5.49 3.32
N GLY A 83 5.58 -4.81 4.36
CA GLY A 83 6.50 -3.70 4.33
C GLY A 83 7.92 -4.15 3.99
N ALA A 84 8.73 -3.18 3.56
CA ALA A 84 10.16 -3.37 3.35
C ALA A 84 10.86 -2.02 3.49
N ALA A 85 12.19 -2.03 3.58
CA ALA A 85 13.02 -0.84 3.41
C ALA A 85 13.06 -0.37 1.93
N ARG A 86 11.88 -0.14 1.34
CA ARG A 86 11.70 0.28 -0.06
C ARG A 86 11.68 1.80 -0.19
N SER A 87 12.07 2.31 -1.35
CA SER A 87 11.79 3.70 -1.71
C SER A 87 10.36 3.81 -2.23
N ILE A 88 9.59 4.74 -1.69
CA ILE A 88 8.19 4.99 -2.08
C ILE A 88 8.13 6.34 -2.77
N THR A 89 7.76 6.36 -4.05
CA THR A 89 7.55 7.62 -4.77
C THR A 89 6.07 7.95 -4.78
N TYR A 90 5.75 9.20 -4.51
CA TYR A 90 4.37 9.67 -4.48
C TYR A 90 4.25 11.09 -5.01
N SER A 91 3.05 11.43 -5.46
CA SER A 91 2.65 12.79 -5.78
C SER A 91 1.23 13.03 -5.29
N SER A 92 0.95 14.23 -4.77
CA SER A 92 -0.37 14.54 -4.25
C SER A 92 -0.73 16.02 -4.33
N SER A 93 -2.04 16.26 -4.44
CA SER A 93 -2.66 17.46 -3.89
C SER A 93 -3.12 17.11 -2.47
N TYR A 94 -2.70 17.89 -1.48
CA TYR A 94 -3.03 17.66 -0.07
C TYR A 94 -3.27 19.01 0.62
N THR A 95 -4.46 19.15 1.21
CA THR A 95 -4.85 20.32 2.00
C THR A 95 -5.53 19.86 3.28
N ALA A 96 -5.11 20.42 4.41
CA ALA A 96 -5.65 20.06 5.72
C ALA A 96 -5.57 21.25 6.68
N SER A 97 -6.66 21.53 7.40
CA SER A 97 -6.73 22.60 8.41
C SER A 97 -6.54 22.11 9.85
N GLY A 98 -6.89 20.85 10.13
CA GLY A 98 -6.84 20.23 11.46
C GLY A 98 -5.70 19.23 11.66
N GLY A 99 -5.87 18.35 12.63
CA GLY A 99 -4.97 17.21 12.85
C GLY A 99 -5.09 16.20 11.71
N SER A 100 -4.08 16.17 10.86
CA SER A 100 -4.03 15.32 9.67
C SER A 100 -2.59 15.18 9.17
N TYR A 101 -2.28 14.03 8.57
CA TYR A 101 -0.98 13.69 8.03
C TYR A 101 -1.08 13.18 6.59
N LEU A 102 -0.05 13.50 5.81
CA LEU A 102 0.32 12.80 4.59
C LEU A 102 1.65 12.09 4.86
N SER A 103 1.66 10.77 4.89
CA SER A 103 2.78 10.00 5.42
C SER A 103 2.96 8.65 4.74
N VAL A 104 4.19 8.12 4.80
CA VAL A 104 4.36 6.67 4.77
C VAL A 104 3.94 6.14 6.14
N TYR A 105 3.07 5.14 6.17
CA TYR A 105 2.48 4.56 7.36
C TYR A 105 2.59 3.04 7.33
N GLY A 106 2.79 2.40 8.48
CA GLY A 106 2.74 0.95 8.57
C GLY A 106 3.06 0.42 9.95
N TRP A 107 3.19 -0.91 10.03
CA TRP A 107 3.39 -1.62 11.29
C TRP A 107 4.53 -2.62 11.25
N ILE A 108 5.09 -2.90 12.42
CA ILE A 108 5.98 -4.01 12.74
C ILE A 108 5.23 -4.97 13.65
N ASN A 109 5.29 -6.27 13.36
CA ASN A 109 4.64 -7.31 14.16
C ASN A 109 5.35 -7.52 15.51
N SER A 110 6.70 -7.55 15.51
CA SER A 110 7.48 -7.82 16.72
C SER A 110 8.88 -7.15 16.68
N PRO A 111 9.29 -6.42 17.74
CA PRO A 111 8.42 -5.85 18.76
C PRO A 111 7.33 -5.00 18.11
N GLN A 112 6.09 -5.07 18.62
CA GLN A 112 4.97 -4.42 17.96
C GLN A 112 5.19 -2.90 17.95
N ALA A 113 5.13 -2.33 16.74
CA ALA A 113 5.32 -0.90 16.57
C ALA A 113 4.48 -0.39 15.39
N GLU A 114 4.01 0.84 15.52
CA GLU A 114 3.40 1.63 14.47
C GLU A 114 4.39 2.71 14.04
N TYR A 115 4.45 3.05 12.75
CA TYR A 115 5.41 4.04 12.29
C TYR A 115 4.87 4.97 11.21
N TYR A 116 5.45 6.17 11.22
CA TYR A 116 5.08 7.28 10.36
C TYR A 116 6.33 8.00 9.84
N ILE A 117 6.40 8.19 8.53
CA ILE A 117 7.30 9.16 7.90
C ILE A 117 6.42 10.26 7.32
N VAL A 118 6.24 11.33 8.09
CA VAL A 118 5.30 12.42 7.80
C VAL A 118 5.95 13.41 6.85
N GLU A 119 5.41 13.50 5.64
CA GLU A 119 5.89 14.38 4.58
C GLU A 119 5.21 15.75 4.59
N SER A 120 3.94 15.77 4.97
CA SER A 120 3.17 16.98 5.24
C SER A 120 2.13 16.70 6.33
N TYR A 121 1.67 17.76 7.00
CA TYR A 121 0.67 17.67 8.06
C TYR A 121 -0.12 18.96 8.15
N GLY A 122 -1.30 18.90 8.76
CA GLY A 122 -2.13 20.06 9.05
C GLY A 122 -1.60 20.87 10.25
N SER A 123 -2.43 21.04 11.27
CA SER A 123 -2.12 21.89 12.43
C SER A 123 -1.36 21.18 13.56
N TYR A 124 -1.35 19.84 13.58
CA TYR A 124 -0.73 19.06 14.65
C TYR A 124 0.59 18.43 14.20
N ASN A 125 1.67 18.68 14.95
CA ASN A 125 2.97 18.04 14.75
C ASN A 125 3.21 17.02 15.89
N PRO A 126 3.32 15.71 15.59
CA PRO A 126 3.45 14.67 16.61
C PRO A 126 4.79 14.73 17.37
N CYS A 127 5.83 15.31 16.77
CA CYS A 127 7.11 15.55 17.44
C CYS A 127 7.30 17.00 17.89
N GLY A 128 6.23 17.79 17.99
CA GLY A 128 6.28 19.19 18.40
C GLY A 128 6.96 19.38 19.77
N ALA A 129 7.61 20.53 19.97
CA ALA A 129 8.17 20.88 21.27
C ALA A 129 7.05 20.93 22.33
N GLY A 130 7.24 20.22 23.44
CA GLY A 130 6.27 20.17 24.53
C GLY A 130 5.11 19.18 24.34
N GLN A 131 5.14 18.31 23.32
CA GLN A 131 4.19 17.20 23.25
C GLN A 131 4.36 16.27 24.45
N SER A 132 3.27 16.07 25.20
CA SER A 132 3.25 15.21 26.38
C SER A 132 3.29 13.73 25.96
N GLY A 133 4.00 12.90 26.71
CA GLY A 133 4.12 11.46 26.43
C GLY A 133 5.09 11.10 25.29
N VAL A 134 5.68 12.09 24.62
CA VAL A 134 6.59 11.90 23.49
C VAL A 134 8.06 12.04 23.92
N THR A 135 8.88 11.06 23.56
CA THR A 135 10.34 11.07 23.72
C THR A 135 11.02 11.52 22.44
N GLN A 136 11.83 12.58 22.52
CA GLN A 136 12.61 13.08 21.38
C GLN A 136 13.83 12.20 21.13
N LEU A 137 14.04 11.80 19.87
CA LEU A 137 15.14 10.92 19.45
C LEU A 137 16.18 11.64 18.58
N GLY A 138 16.04 12.96 18.37
CA GLY A 138 16.95 13.77 17.57
C GLY A 138 16.45 13.97 16.13
N THR A 139 17.36 13.92 15.17
CA THR A 139 17.05 14.19 13.76
C THR A 139 17.73 13.20 12.83
N VAL A 140 17.12 12.97 11.67
CA VAL A 140 17.69 12.21 10.55
C VAL A 140 17.58 13.01 9.26
N VAL A 141 18.57 12.93 8.39
CA VAL A 141 18.54 13.54 7.06
C VAL A 141 18.23 12.47 6.03
N SER A 142 17.21 12.69 5.22
CA SER A 142 16.86 11.83 4.09
C SER A 142 16.21 12.67 2.99
N ASP A 143 16.41 12.27 1.73
CA ASP A 143 15.67 12.81 0.58
C ASP A 143 15.67 14.37 0.55
N GLY A 144 16.83 14.95 0.83
CA GLY A 144 17.07 16.40 0.78
C GLY A 144 16.48 17.23 1.92
N ALA A 145 15.97 16.63 3.01
CA ALA A 145 15.55 17.38 4.19
C ALA A 145 15.88 16.70 5.52
N THR A 146 15.85 17.51 6.57
CA THR A 146 15.90 17.06 7.95
C THR A 146 14.51 16.64 8.41
N TYR A 147 14.46 15.52 9.14
CA TYR A 147 13.28 15.04 9.85
C TYR A 147 13.55 15.10 11.34
N THR A 148 12.59 15.64 12.10
CA THR A 148 12.57 15.49 13.55
C THR A 148 12.08 14.08 13.88
N VAL A 149 12.78 13.39 14.78
CA VAL A 149 12.47 12.00 15.13
C VAL A 149 12.03 11.92 16.59
N CYS A 150 10.91 11.25 16.84
CA CYS A 150 10.41 11.01 18.18
C CYS A 150 9.71 9.65 18.28
N THR A 151 9.41 9.23 19.51
CA THR A 151 8.71 7.99 19.83
C THR A 151 7.82 8.18 21.05
N ASP A 152 6.76 7.39 21.16
CA ASP A 152 5.97 7.25 22.37
C ASP A 152 5.56 5.78 22.57
N GLU A 153 4.93 5.50 23.70
CA GLU A 153 4.31 4.21 23.98
C GLU A 153 2.80 4.38 24.11
N ARG A 154 2.07 3.61 23.32
CA ARG A 154 0.61 3.50 23.33
C ARG A 154 0.24 2.32 24.21
N VAL A 155 -0.48 2.57 25.30
CA VAL A 155 -0.77 1.53 26.31
C VAL A 155 -2.24 1.11 26.22
N ASN A 156 -2.48 -0.17 25.91
CA ASN A 156 -3.82 -0.75 25.72
C ASN A 156 -4.68 0.03 24.69
N GLU A 157 -4.08 0.38 23.56
CA GLU A 157 -4.71 1.14 22.48
C GLU A 157 -5.08 0.22 21.30
N PRO A 158 -5.99 0.65 20.40
CA PRO A 158 -6.28 -0.05 19.16
C PRO A 158 -5.00 -0.31 18.33
N SER A 159 -4.89 -1.52 17.79
CA SER A 159 -3.74 -1.96 16.99
C SER A 159 -4.12 -3.00 15.95
N ILE A 160 -3.15 -3.41 15.12
CA ILE A 160 -3.32 -4.50 14.14
C ILE A 160 -3.61 -5.87 14.75
N THR A 161 -3.51 -6.01 16.08
CA THR A 161 -3.85 -7.23 16.82
C THR A 161 -5.01 -7.01 17.81
N GLY A 162 -5.86 -6.01 17.57
CA GLY A 162 -6.99 -5.67 18.44
C GLY A 162 -6.63 -4.55 19.41
N THR A 163 -6.38 -4.88 20.67
CA THR A 163 -5.95 -3.92 21.70
C THR A 163 -4.64 -4.39 22.31
N SER A 164 -3.62 -3.55 22.31
CA SER A 164 -2.29 -3.93 22.79
C SER A 164 -1.47 -2.72 23.24
N THR A 165 -0.27 -2.99 23.78
CA THR A 165 0.73 -1.97 24.06
C THR A 165 1.83 -2.03 23.01
N PHE A 166 2.11 -0.91 22.36
CA PHE A 166 3.07 -0.81 21.26
C PHE A 166 3.76 0.55 21.24
N LYS A 167 4.91 0.63 20.57
CA LYS A 167 5.59 1.92 20.36
C LYS A 167 5.17 2.58 19.07
N GLN A 168 5.09 3.90 19.05
CA GLN A 168 5.06 4.65 17.79
C GLN A 168 6.45 5.20 17.45
N TYR A 169 6.80 5.18 16.18
CA TYR A 169 8.02 5.80 15.65
C TYR A 169 7.67 6.85 14.60
N TRP A 170 8.14 8.07 14.82
CA TRP A 170 7.80 9.21 13.98
C TRP A 170 9.07 9.80 13.37
N SER A 171 9.03 10.07 12.06
CA SER A 171 9.95 10.97 11.36
C SER A 171 9.10 12.07 10.75
N VAL A 172 9.25 13.31 11.21
CA VAL A 172 8.46 14.45 10.74
C VAL A 172 9.31 15.39 9.92
N ARG A 173 9.02 15.52 8.62
CA ARG A 173 9.77 16.36 7.69
C ARG A 173 9.64 17.82 8.10
N GLN A 174 10.78 18.51 8.31
CA GLN A 174 10.77 19.91 8.73
C GLN A 174 10.31 20.84 7.60
N THR A 175 10.76 20.59 6.37
CA THR A 175 10.29 21.28 5.16
C THR A 175 9.25 20.42 4.46
N LYS A 176 7.97 20.67 4.79
CA LYS A 176 6.81 19.92 4.26
C LYS A 176 6.83 19.87 2.73
N ARG A 177 6.39 18.75 2.16
CA ARG A 177 6.19 18.57 0.71
C ARG A 177 5.01 17.62 0.43
N THR A 178 4.47 17.70 -0.78
CA THR A 178 3.33 16.86 -1.21
C THR A 178 3.69 15.94 -2.38
N SER A 179 4.97 15.87 -2.76
CA SER A 179 5.47 14.91 -3.75
C SER A 179 6.95 14.62 -3.53
N GLY A 180 7.40 13.47 -4.01
CA GLY A 180 8.80 13.06 -3.99
C GLY A 180 8.96 11.58 -3.69
N THR A 181 10.20 11.17 -3.44
CA THR A 181 10.55 9.82 -3.02
C THR A 181 10.93 9.81 -1.55
N VAL A 182 10.41 8.85 -0.80
CA VAL A 182 10.77 8.57 0.59
C VAL A 182 11.64 7.32 0.62
N THR A 183 12.91 7.48 0.99
CA THR A 183 13.84 6.35 1.16
C THR A 183 13.65 5.74 2.56
N THR A 184 12.62 4.91 2.73
CA THR A 184 12.20 4.40 4.06
C THR A 184 13.34 3.71 4.84
N GLY A 185 14.27 3.08 4.13
CA GLY A 185 15.46 2.45 4.74
C GLY A 185 16.30 3.39 5.59
N ASN A 186 16.42 4.68 5.23
CA ASN A 186 17.16 5.67 6.04
C ASN A 186 16.49 5.89 7.40
N HIS A 187 15.16 5.98 7.40
CA HIS A 187 14.35 6.16 8.60
C HIS A 187 14.38 4.90 9.47
N PHE A 188 14.21 3.72 8.85
CA PHE A 188 14.21 2.44 9.55
C PHE A 188 15.57 2.16 10.20
N ALA A 189 16.67 2.44 9.49
CA ALA A 189 18.02 2.31 10.04
C ALA A 189 18.26 3.28 11.23
N TYR A 190 17.68 4.47 11.20
CA TYR A 190 17.74 5.40 12.33
C TYR A 190 16.94 4.86 13.52
N TRP A 191 15.68 4.48 13.31
CA TRP A 191 14.80 3.97 14.37
C TRP A 191 15.28 2.64 14.97
N ALA A 192 15.99 1.80 14.21
CA ALA A 192 16.55 0.53 14.69
C ALA A 192 17.52 0.74 15.87
N LYS A 193 18.20 1.90 15.93
CA LYS A 193 19.05 2.28 17.08
C LYS A 193 18.25 2.46 18.38
N TYR A 194 16.94 2.61 18.27
CA TYR A 194 16.00 2.87 19.36
C TYR A 194 14.94 1.76 19.50
N GLY A 195 15.24 0.55 19.00
CA GLY A 195 14.42 -0.65 19.22
C GLY A 195 13.38 -0.94 18.15
N PHE A 196 13.40 -0.24 17.00
CA PHE A 196 12.54 -0.57 15.86
C PHE A 196 12.95 -1.92 15.24
N GLY A 197 11.98 -2.82 15.07
CA GLY A 197 12.18 -4.14 14.49
C GLY A 197 12.15 -4.17 12.96
N ASN A 198 12.32 -5.36 12.40
CA ASN A 198 12.29 -5.61 10.95
C ASN A 198 11.22 -6.64 10.52
N SER A 199 10.36 -7.06 11.45
CA SER A 199 9.25 -7.96 11.16
C SER A 199 8.04 -7.17 10.62
N TYR A 200 8.15 -6.66 9.39
CA TYR A 200 7.15 -5.79 8.78
C TYR A 200 5.76 -6.44 8.63
N ASN A 201 4.71 -5.71 8.98
CA ASN A 201 3.33 -5.95 8.53
C ASN A 201 3.06 -5.07 7.29
N PHE A 202 1.84 -4.58 7.04
CA PHE A 202 1.55 -3.70 5.91
C PHE A 202 2.34 -2.39 5.94
N GLN A 203 2.46 -1.77 4.77
CA GLN A 203 3.07 -0.46 4.58
C GLN A 203 2.38 0.27 3.44
N VAL A 204 1.95 1.52 3.66
CA VAL A 204 1.19 2.31 2.70
C VAL A 204 1.66 3.76 2.64
N MET A 205 1.40 4.44 1.53
CA MET A 205 1.31 5.90 1.52
C MET A 205 -0.11 6.26 1.96
N ALA A 206 -0.24 6.94 3.09
CA ALA A 206 -1.49 7.18 3.77
C ALA A 206 -1.83 8.67 3.89
N VAL A 207 -3.14 8.91 4.00
CA VAL A 207 -3.72 10.13 4.56
C VAL A 207 -4.45 9.74 5.83
N GLU A 208 -4.13 10.44 6.92
CA GLU A 208 -4.81 10.33 8.20
C GLU A 208 -5.43 11.66 8.58
N ALA A 209 -6.61 11.65 9.18
CA ALA A 209 -7.12 12.82 9.89
C ALA A 209 -8.07 12.43 11.03
N PHE A 210 -8.00 13.20 12.11
CA PHE A 210 -8.80 13.02 13.32
C PHE A 210 -9.50 14.31 13.78
N SER A 211 -9.28 15.41 13.06
CA SER A 211 -10.01 16.67 13.28
C SER A 211 -9.93 17.61 12.07
N GLY A 212 -10.84 18.58 12.03
CA GLY A 212 -10.87 19.62 11.00
C GLY A 212 -11.29 19.11 9.63
N THR A 213 -10.98 19.88 8.59
CA THR A 213 -11.42 19.66 7.20
C THR A 213 -10.23 19.56 6.26
N GLY A 214 -10.45 18.95 5.10
CA GLY A 214 -9.42 18.84 4.07
C GLY A 214 -9.80 17.93 2.92
N SER A 215 -8.81 17.76 2.04
CA SER A 215 -8.88 16.87 0.90
C SER A 215 -7.50 16.43 0.46
N ALA A 216 -7.44 15.23 -0.10
CA ALA A 216 -6.24 14.69 -0.70
C ALA A 216 -6.56 13.90 -1.98
N SER A 217 -5.70 14.01 -2.98
CA SER A 217 -5.61 13.08 -4.10
C SER A 217 -4.16 12.69 -4.26
N VAL A 218 -3.88 11.39 -4.24
CA VAL A 218 -2.52 10.84 -4.12
C VAL A 218 -2.31 9.80 -5.21
N THR A 219 -1.13 9.83 -5.82
CA THR A 219 -0.59 8.79 -6.71
C THR A 219 0.64 8.20 -6.06
N VAL A 220 0.74 6.88 -6.05
CA VAL A 220 1.85 6.09 -5.51
C VAL A 220 2.46 5.28 -6.67
N SER A 221 3.79 5.27 -6.75
CA SER A 221 4.54 4.64 -7.85
C SER A 221 5.88 4.05 -7.40
#